data_AF-A0A4U6D3Q6-F1
#
_entry.id   AF-A0A4U6D3Q6-F1
#
_cell.length_a   1.000
_cell.length_b   1.000
_cell.length_c   1.000
_cell.angle_alpha   90.00
_cell.angle_beta   90.00
_cell.angle_gamma   90.00
#
_symmetry.space_group_name_H-M   'P 1'
#
loop_
_entity.id
_entity.type
_entity.pdbx_description
1 polymer ?
#
loop_
_entity_poly.entity_id
_entity_poly.type
_entity_poly.pdbx_seq_one_letter_code
_entity_poly.pdbx_strand_id
1 'polypeptide(L)'
;MEKVDLNLLAIINRIISDFSDPSRHYMVVANYSFYFDELTNFAPVYFNNESIEEILLTDDGLRCKFSFETANIDERFTIKIPYDQIGRISKCDDRDFTEEHVLFLNEDIMLRYNHAAETVIFYNN
;
A
#
# COMPACT_ATOMS: atom_id res chain seq x y z
N MET A 1 20.37 -10.95 3.47
CA MET A 1 19.70 -9.67 3.22
C MET A 1 19.32 -9.67 1.76
N GLU A 2 18.04 -9.77 1.45
CA GLU A 2 17.57 -9.68 0.08
C GLU A 2 17.83 -8.25 -0.42
N LYS A 3 18.30 -8.12 -1.67
CA LYS A 3 18.70 -6.82 -2.21
C LYS A 3 17.43 -6.06 -2.58
N VAL A 4 17.07 -5.05 -1.79
CA VAL A 4 15.91 -4.19 -2.08
C VAL A 4 16.10 -3.52 -3.44
N ASP A 5 15.05 -3.55 -4.26
CA ASP A 5 15.04 -2.93 -5.58
C ASP A 5 15.20 -1.40 -5.45
N LEU A 6 16.25 -0.85 -6.08
CA LEU A 6 16.53 0.58 -6.08
C LEU A 6 15.44 1.39 -6.77
N ASN A 7 14.78 0.81 -7.78
CA ASN A 7 13.65 1.44 -8.46
C ASN A 7 12.45 1.56 -7.51
N LEU A 8 12.13 0.50 -6.77
CA LEU A 8 11.09 0.51 -5.74
C LEU A 8 11.37 1.59 -4.68
N LEU A 9 12.59 1.67 -4.18
CA LEU A 9 12.99 2.70 -3.21
C LEU A 9 12.87 4.12 -3.79
N ALA A 10 13.26 4.33 -5.05
CA ALA A 10 13.12 5.63 -5.69
C ALA A 10 11.65 6.07 -5.82
N ILE A 11 10.77 5.12 -6.18
CA ILE A 11 9.32 5.36 -6.28
C ILE A 11 8.73 5.69 -4.90
N ILE A 12 9.09 4.93 -3.88
CA ILE A 12 8.64 5.17 -2.50
C ILE A 12 9.08 6.55 -2.01
N ASN A 13 10.34 6.92 -2.22
CA ASN A 13 10.84 8.25 -1.84
C ASN A 13 10.08 9.37 -2.55
N ARG A 14 9.69 9.15 -3.81
CA ARG A 14 8.83 10.09 -4.55
C ARG A 14 7.43 10.19 -3.93
N ILE A 15 6.82 9.07 -3.54
CA ILE A 15 5.51 9.09 -2.86
C ILE A 15 5.59 9.93 -1.58
N ILE A 16 6.66 9.75 -0.80
CA ILE A 16 6.87 10.50 0.46
C ILE A 16 7.10 12.00 0.17
N SER A 17 7.85 12.36 -0.86
CA SER A 17 8.04 13.77 -1.23
C SER A 17 6.74 14.43 -1.69
N ASP A 18 5.91 13.66 -2.40
CA ASP A 18 4.65 14.13 -2.98
C ASP A 18 3.52 14.22 -1.93
N PHE A 19 3.75 13.71 -0.71
CA PHE A 19 2.72 13.60 0.32
C PHE A 19 2.18 14.93 0.84
N SER A 20 2.89 16.03 0.59
CA SER A 20 2.41 17.37 0.95
C SER A 20 1.34 17.92 -0.03
N ASP A 21 1.20 17.31 -1.21
CA ASP A 21 0.28 17.75 -2.27
C ASP A 21 -1.02 16.91 -2.23
N PRO A 22 -2.17 17.50 -1.85
CA PRO A 22 -3.45 16.78 -1.71
C PRO A 22 -4.03 16.28 -3.04
N SER A 23 -3.47 16.69 -4.18
CA SER A 23 -3.85 16.16 -5.50
C SER A 23 -3.12 14.87 -5.86
N ARG A 24 -2.15 14.44 -5.04
CA ARG A 24 -1.35 13.25 -5.30
C ARG A 24 -1.98 12.05 -4.60
N HIS A 25 -2.46 11.13 -5.41
CA HIS A 25 -3.03 9.88 -4.96
C HIS A 25 -2.19 8.72 -5.47
N TYR A 26 -1.87 7.81 -4.56
CA TYR A 26 -1.15 6.59 -4.88
C TYR A 26 -1.92 5.39 -4.36
N MET A 27 -1.80 4.27 -5.07
CA MET A 27 -2.32 2.99 -4.62
C MET A 27 -1.17 1.99 -4.58
N VAL A 28 -1.02 1.34 -3.44
CA VAL A 28 -0.01 0.31 -3.19
C VAL A 28 -0.72 -1.01 -2.96
N VAL A 29 -0.61 -1.94 -3.90
CA VAL A 29 -1.14 -3.30 -3.74
C VAL A 29 -0.05 -4.15 -3.12
N ALA A 30 -0.26 -4.57 -1.88
CA ALA A 30 0.75 -5.29 -1.11
C ALA A 30 0.14 -6.20 -0.05
N ASN A 31 0.93 -7.17 0.39
CA ASN A 31 0.64 -7.90 1.62
C ASN A 31 1.24 -7.13 2.81
N TYR A 32 0.39 -6.76 3.77
CA TYR A 32 0.76 -5.95 4.92
C TYR A 32 0.25 -6.58 6.21
N SER A 33 0.85 -6.23 7.34
CA SER A 33 0.37 -6.62 8.66
C SER A 33 0.01 -5.39 9.49
N PHE A 34 -0.95 -5.53 10.39
CA PHE A 34 -1.18 -4.50 11.41
C PHE A 34 -0.04 -4.56 12.42
N TYR A 35 0.50 -3.41 12.84
CA TYR A 35 1.74 -3.36 13.63
C TYR A 35 1.64 -4.10 14.99
N PHE A 36 0.42 -4.28 15.50
CA PHE A 36 0.14 -4.94 16.78
C PHE A 36 -0.53 -6.32 16.61
N ASP A 37 -0.65 -6.82 15.39
CA ASP A 37 -1.31 -8.09 15.09
C ASP A 37 -0.48 -8.90 14.08
N GLU A 38 -0.55 -10.23 14.17
CA GLU A 38 0.01 -11.12 13.15
C GLU A 38 -0.93 -11.27 11.95
N LEU A 39 -2.12 -10.66 12.01
CA LEU A 39 -3.05 -10.60 10.90
C LEU A 39 -2.40 -9.89 9.71
N THR A 40 -2.19 -10.68 8.65
CA THR A 40 -1.73 -10.20 7.36
C THR A 40 -2.92 -10.04 6.42
N ASN A 41 -2.90 -9.00 5.60
CA ASN A 41 -3.92 -8.75 4.60
C ASN A 41 -3.23 -8.37 3.30
N PHE A 42 -3.65 -9.00 2.21
CA PHE A 42 -3.21 -8.65 0.87
C PHE A 42 -4.31 -7.86 0.18
N ALA A 43 -4.17 -6.54 0.22
CA ALA A 43 -5.15 -5.62 -0.35
C ALA A 43 -4.50 -4.33 -0.87
N PRO A 44 -5.20 -3.57 -1.73
CA PRO A 44 -4.80 -2.22 -2.06
C PRO A 44 -4.81 -1.31 -0.82
N VAL A 45 -3.75 -0.54 -0.65
CA VAL A 45 -3.63 0.51 0.35
C VAL A 45 -3.55 1.85 -0.37
N TYR A 46 -4.45 2.75 0.00
CA TYR A 46 -4.53 4.08 -0.60
C TYR A 46 -3.65 5.06 0.17
N PHE A 47 -2.81 5.77 -0.57
CA PHE A 47 -1.84 6.71 -0.04
C PHE A 47 -2.24 8.11 -0.50
N ASN A 48 -2.78 8.89 0.43
CA ASN A 48 -3.08 10.31 0.26
C ASN A 48 -2.96 11.03 1.62
N ASN A 49 -2.75 12.34 1.59
CA ASN A 49 -2.51 13.13 2.79
C ASN A 49 -3.73 13.31 3.71
N GLU A 50 -4.92 12.88 3.27
CA GLU A 50 -6.14 12.87 4.07
C GLU A 50 -6.23 11.61 4.97
N SER A 51 -5.57 10.51 4.59
CA SER A 51 -5.71 9.19 5.25
C SER A 51 -4.48 8.71 6.01
N ILE A 52 -3.28 9.18 5.66
CA ILE A 52 -2.04 8.79 6.34
C ILE A 52 -1.47 10.01 7.09
N GLU A 53 -1.20 9.82 8.37
CA GLU A 53 -0.50 10.82 9.20
C GLU A 53 1.01 10.78 8.98
N GLU A 54 1.57 9.58 8.79
CA GLU A 54 3.02 9.37 8.76
C GLU A 54 3.41 8.15 7.91
N ILE A 55 4.48 8.30 7.11
CA ILE A 55 5.15 7.23 6.40
C ILE A 55 6.62 7.21 6.83
N LEU A 56 7.07 6.07 7.37
CA LEU A 56 8.46 5.85 7.74
C LEU A 56 9.06 4.74 6.88
N LEU A 57 10.21 5.04 6.29
CA LEU A 57 11.10 4.05 5.69
C LEU A 57 11.84 3.31 6.81
N THR A 58 11.71 1.99 6.85
CA THR A 58 12.50 1.12 7.73
C THR A 58 13.39 0.21 6.90
N ASP A 59 14.32 -0.48 7.56
CA ASP A 59 15.23 -1.43 6.90
C ASP A 59 14.49 -2.60 6.24
N ASP A 60 13.27 -2.90 6.71
CA ASP A 60 12.47 -4.05 6.30
C ASP A 60 11.17 -3.69 5.57
N GLY A 61 10.88 -2.41 5.35
CA GLY A 61 9.70 -2.00 4.60
C GLY A 61 9.23 -0.57 4.87
N LEU A 62 7.93 -0.38 4.72
CA LEU A 62 7.22 0.84 5.07
C LEU A 62 6.44 0.64 6.35
N ARG A 63 6.46 1.64 7.23
CA ARG A 63 5.51 1.78 8.31
C ARG A 63 4.61 2.96 8.02
N CYS A 64 3.33 2.71 7.91
CA CYS A 64 2.33 3.72 7.57
C CYS A 64 1.34 3.84 8.72
N LYS A 65 1.19 5.05 9.26
CA LYS A 65 0.23 5.38 10.30
C LYS A 65 -0.95 6.09 9.69
N PHE A 66 -2.13 5.50 9.82
CA PHE A 66 -3.36 6.02 9.27
C PHE A 66 -4.19 6.74 10.33
N SER A 67 -4.95 7.74 9.89
CA SER A 67 -6.02 8.36 10.67
C SER A 67 -7.29 8.30 9.85
N PHE A 68 -8.35 7.73 10.43
CA PHE A 68 -9.67 7.78 9.85
C PHE A 68 -10.53 8.74 10.67
N GLU A 69 -11.02 9.81 10.04
CA GLU A 69 -12.06 10.64 10.61
C GLU A 69 -13.40 9.91 10.50
N THR A 70 -13.61 8.87 11.31
CA THR A 70 -14.94 8.28 11.49
C THR A 70 -15.66 8.93 12.67
N ALA A 71 -16.98 9.08 12.55
CA ALA A 71 -17.83 9.82 13.50
C ALA A 71 -17.81 9.31 14.95
N ASN A 72 -17.16 8.17 15.23
CA ASN A 72 -16.90 7.67 16.57
C ASN A 72 -15.48 7.10 16.61
N ILE A 73 -14.65 7.65 17.51
CA ILE A 73 -13.26 7.24 17.83
C ILE A 73 -12.20 7.66 16.79
N ASP A 74 -11.16 8.34 17.28
CA ASP A 74 -9.84 8.50 16.64
C ASP A 74 -9.22 7.11 16.43
N GLU A 75 -9.70 6.36 15.45
CA GLU A 75 -9.11 5.06 15.11
C GLU A 75 -7.84 5.30 14.30
N ARG A 76 -6.73 5.33 15.03
CA ARG A 76 -5.39 5.27 14.45
C ARG A 76 -4.94 3.83 14.39
N PHE A 77 -4.52 3.39 13.22
CA PHE A 77 -3.81 2.13 13.09
C PHE A 77 -2.52 2.31 12.30
N THR A 78 -1.58 1.42 12.59
CA THR A 78 -0.30 1.36 11.90
C THR A 78 -0.23 0.05 11.16
N ILE A 79 0.13 0.10 9.88
CA ILE A 79 0.48 -1.10 9.11
C ILE A 79 1.96 -1.11 8.80
N LYS A 80 2.46 -2.32 8.56
CA LYS A 80 3.80 -2.58 8.03
C LYS A 80 3.66 -3.24 6.66
N ILE A 81 4.32 -2.67 5.66
CA ILE A 81 4.38 -3.20 4.29
C ILE A 81 5.83 -3.59 3.98
N PRO A 82 6.20 -4.88 4.03
CA PRO A 82 7.54 -5.31 3.65
C PRO A 82 7.82 -5.05 2.16
N TYR A 83 9.06 -4.68 1.81
CA TYR A 83 9.41 -4.33 0.42
C TYR A 83 9.20 -5.51 -0.56
N ASP A 84 9.51 -6.72 -0.10
CA ASP A 84 9.35 -7.98 -0.83
C ASP A 84 7.88 -8.44 -0.93
N GLN A 85 6.96 -7.67 -0.37
CA GLN A 85 5.51 -7.94 -0.39
C GLN A 85 4.74 -6.89 -1.19
N ILE A 86 5.43 -5.92 -1.81
CA ILE A 86 4.80 -4.91 -2.70
C ILE A 86 4.65 -5.49 -4.10
N GLY A 87 3.41 -5.69 -4.53
CA GLY A 87 3.07 -6.21 -5.85
C GLY A 87 2.92 -5.13 -6.92
N ARG A 88 2.26 -4.02 -6.59
CA ARG A 88 2.02 -2.92 -7.55
C ARG A 88 2.02 -1.58 -6.85
N ILE A 89 2.57 -0.57 -7.51
CA ILE A 89 2.37 0.83 -7.16
C ILE A 89 1.81 1.55 -8.38
N SER A 90 0.66 2.19 -8.20
CA SER A 90 0.02 3.05 -9.20
C SER A 90 -0.04 4.48 -8.68
N LYS A 91 0.19 5.46 -9.57
CA LYS A 91 -0.23 6.84 -9.37
C LYS A 91 -1.62 7.02 -9.97
N CYS A 92 -2.49 7.72 -9.26
CA CYS A 92 -3.86 7.95 -9.69
C CYS A 92 -4.06 9.45 -9.83
N ASP A 93 -4.55 9.86 -11.01
CA ASP A 93 -4.73 11.28 -11.34
C ASP A 93 -6.08 11.82 -10.89
N ASP A 94 -7.01 10.92 -10.56
CA ASP A 94 -8.32 11.20 -10.00
C ASP A 94 -8.51 10.56 -8.62
N ARG A 95 -9.50 11.07 -7.87
CA ARG A 95 -9.92 10.52 -6.58
C ARG A 95 -10.69 9.21 -6.71
N ASP A 96 -11.16 8.90 -7.93
CA ASP A 96 -11.95 7.71 -8.24
C ASP A 96 -11.07 6.53 -8.70
N PHE A 97 -9.75 6.73 -8.79
CA PHE A 97 -8.77 5.71 -9.15
C PHE A 97 -9.07 5.03 -10.50
N THR A 98 -9.67 5.76 -11.45
CA THR A 98 -10.09 5.21 -12.74
C THR A 98 -8.99 5.32 -13.80
N GLU A 99 -8.10 6.29 -13.64
CA GLU A 99 -6.91 6.50 -14.48
C GLU A 99 -5.64 6.18 -13.67
N GLU A 100 -5.26 4.90 -13.67
CA GLU A 100 -4.06 4.42 -13.00
C GLU A 100 -2.83 4.42 -13.93
N HIS A 101 -1.75 5.06 -13.47
CA HIS A 101 -0.42 4.96 -14.06
C HIS A 101 0.46 4.04 -13.20
N VAL A 102 0.73 2.83 -13.69
CA VAL A 102 1.60 1.87 -12.99
C VAL A 102 3.05 2.37 -12.98
N LEU A 103 3.58 2.56 -11.77
CA LEU A 103 4.96 3.00 -11.53
C LEU A 103 5.88 1.81 -11.20
N PHE A 104 5.34 0.79 -10.53
CA PHE A 104 6.04 -0.42 -10.14
C PHE A 104 5.14 -1.64 -10.29
N LEU A 105 5.72 -2.75 -10.75
CA LEU A 105 5.06 -4.04 -10.86
C LEU A 105 6.03 -5.16 -10.51
N ASN A 106 5.64 -6.00 -9.56
CA ASN A 106 6.23 -7.29 -9.29
C ASN A 106 5.22 -8.38 -9.66
N GLU A 107 5.42 -8.99 -10.83
CA GLU A 107 4.50 -9.97 -11.41
C GLU A 107 4.34 -11.21 -10.52
N ASP A 108 5.40 -11.68 -9.87
CA ASP A 108 5.37 -12.86 -9.00
C ASP A 108 4.45 -12.67 -7.79
N ILE A 109 4.48 -11.48 -7.20
CA ILE A 109 3.62 -11.11 -6.07
C ILE A 109 2.18 -10.93 -6.54
N MET A 110 1.97 -10.28 -7.70
CA MET A 110 0.64 -10.06 -8.25
C MET A 110 -0.04 -11.36 -8.74
N LEU A 111 0.72 -12.34 -9.22
CA LEU A 111 0.20 -13.67 -9.54
C LEU A 111 -0.37 -14.37 -8.28
N ARG A 112 0.32 -14.25 -7.14
CA ARG A 112 -0.18 -14.79 -5.85
C ARG A 112 -1.45 -14.07 -5.40
N TYR A 113 -1.53 -12.75 -5.60
CA TYR A 113 -2.74 -11.98 -5.32
C TYR A 113 -3.94 -12.45 -6.14
N ASN A 114 -3.78 -12.57 -7.46
CA ASN A 114 -4.87 -12.96 -8.36
C ASN A 114 -5.38 -14.37 -8.04
N HIS A 115 -4.49 -15.32 -7.75
CA HIS A 115 -4.89 -16.66 -7.33
C HIS A 115 -5.67 -16.66 -6.01
N ALA A 116 -5.27 -15.84 -5.03
CA ALA A 116 -6.00 -15.70 -3.78
C ALA A 116 -7.40 -15.10 -4.00
N ALA A 117 -7.51 -14.06 -4.84
CA ALA A 117 -8.77 -13.41 -5.17
C ALA A 117 -9.75 -14.34 -5.91
N GLU A 118 -9.25 -15.13 -6.87
CA GLU A 118 -10.05 -16.12 -7.60
C GLU A 118 -10.58 -17.21 -6.67
N THR A 119 -9.76 -17.68 -5.73
CA THR A 119 -10.15 -18.75 -4.78
C THR A 119 -11.34 -18.32 -3.90
N VAL A 120 -11.43 -17.06 -3.50
CA VAL A 120 -12.54 -16.54 -2.68
C VAL A 120 -13.88 -16.53 -3.44
N ILE A 121 -13.86 -16.39 -4.76
CA ILE A 121 -15.08 -16.38 -5.59
C ILE A 121 -15.70 -17.79 -5.66
N PHE A 122 -14.90 -18.85 -5.60
CA PHE A 122 -15.40 -20.23 -5.71
C PHE A 122 -16.06 -20.79 -4.44
N TYR A 123 -15.84 -20.18 -3.26
CA TYR A 123 -16.44 -20.66 -1.99
C TYR A 123 -17.78 -20.00 -1.64
N ASN A 124 -18.29 -19.08 -2.48
CA ASN A 124 -19.55 -18.37 -2.25
C ASN A 124 -20.70 -18.76 -3.21
N ASN A 125 -20.62 -19.94 -3.86
CA ASN A 125 -21.69 -20.50 -4.70
C ASN A 125 -22.22 -21.81 -4.13
#